data_AF-A0A3M9YT49-F1
#
_entry.id   AF-A0A3M9YT49-F1
#
_cell.length_a   1.000
_cell.length_b   1.000
_cell.length_c   1.000
_cell.angle_alpha   90.00
_cell.angle_beta   90.00
_cell.angle_gamma   90.00
#
_symmetry.space_group_name_H-M   'P 1'
#
loop_
_entity.id
_entity.type
_entity.pdbx_description
1 polymer ?
#
loop_
_entity_poly.entity_id
_entity_poly.type
_entity_poly.pdbx_seq_one_letter_code
_entity_poly.pdbx_strand_id
1 'polypeptide(L)'
;MGVELAPLAGLLGLFGLAGLAGLRQPPAQGQAGSAVRMLGLLGLGGLAGFWIDGAGALGAAGALGLWNHQNPKLARWAWPGWVFPIGAYYIVRHLAA
;
A
#
# COMPACT_ATOMS: atom_id res chain seq x y z
N MET A 1 10.91 -20.59 -19.17
CA MET A 1 11.25 -19.35 -18.44
C MET A 1 10.01 -18.94 -17.67
N GLY A 2 9.89 -19.36 -16.40
CA GLY A 2 8.78 -18.93 -15.55
C GLY A 2 9.00 -17.48 -15.19
N VAL A 3 8.01 -16.61 -15.43
CA VAL A 3 8.08 -15.23 -14.97
C VAL A 3 8.15 -15.27 -13.44
N GLU A 4 9.27 -14.83 -12.87
CA GLU A 4 9.40 -14.69 -11.43
C GLU A 4 8.53 -13.49 -11.02
N LEU A 5 7.35 -13.76 -10.47
CA LEU A 5 6.33 -12.74 -10.19
C LEU A 5 6.63 -11.95 -8.90
N ALA A 6 7.54 -12.45 -8.06
CA ALA A 6 7.82 -11.86 -6.75
C ALA A 6 8.51 -10.48 -6.82
N PRO A 7 9.51 -10.23 -7.70
CA PRO A 7 10.08 -8.90 -7.89
C PRO A 7 9.05 -7.89 -8.43
N LEU A 8 8.21 -8.32 -9.36
CA LEU A 8 7.13 -7.50 -9.91
C LEU A 8 6.09 -7.15 -8.84
N ALA A 9 5.73 -8.11 -7.97
CA ALA A 9 4.87 -7.87 -6.83
C ALA A 9 5.47 -6.83 -5.86
N GLY A 10 6.79 -6.88 -5.63
CA GLY A 10 7.50 -5.87 -4.85
C GLY A 10 7.34 -4.45 -5.39
N LEU A 11 7.44 -4.27 -6.71
CA LEU A 11 7.26 -2.97 -7.37
C LEU A 11 5.83 -2.43 -7.24
N LEU A 12 4.81 -3.30 -7.27
CA LEU A 12 3.41 -2.90 -7.03
C LEU A 12 3.23 -2.31 -5.62
N GLY A 13 4.02 -2.78 -4.66
CA GLY A 13 4.08 -2.26 -3.30
C GLY A 13 4.45 -0.79 -3.18
N LEU A 14 5.32 -0.30 -4.06
CA LEU A 14 5.85 1.06 -4.00
C LEU A 14 4.79 2.13 -4.29
N PHE A 15 3.72 1.78 -5.02
CA PHE A 15 2.54 2.66 -5.17
C PHE A 15 1.92 3.02 -3.82
N GLY A 16 2.09 2.17 -2.81
CA GLY A 16 1.72 2.41 -1.42
C GLY A 16 2.24 3.71 -0.83
N LEU A 17 3.42 4.16 -1.25
CA LEU A 17 4.06 5.38 -0.76
C LEU A 17 3.27 6.64 -1.13
N ALA A 18 2.44 6.59 -2.17
CA ALA A 18 1.51 7.68 -2.48
C ALA A 18 0.58 7.99 -1.30
N GLY A 19 0.25 6.99 -0.48
CA GLY A 19 -0.51 7.11 0.76
C GLY A 19 0.01 8.17 1.73
N LEU A 20 1.33 8.38 1.77
CA LEU A 20 1.98 9.36 2.63
C LEU A 20 1.61 10.81 2.25
N ALA A 21 1.22 11.05 0.99
CA ALA A 21 0.75 12.37 0.56
C ALA A 21 -0.52 12.79 1.33
N GLY A 22 -1.39 11.83 1.67
CA GLY A 22 -2.62 12.06 2.43
C GLY A 22 -2.38 12.43 3.90
N LEU A 23 -1.19 12.18 4.45
CA LEU A 23 -0.83 12.55 5.82
C LEU A 23 -0.54 14.05 5.96
N ARG A 24 -0.09 14.70 4.88
CA ARG A 24 0.23 16.15 4.88
C ARG A 24 -1.02 17.03 4.91
N GLN A 25 -2.16 16.51 4.50
CA GLN A 25 -3.42 17.24 4.41
C GLN A 25 -4.44 16.55 5.30
N PRO A 26 -4.86 17.11 6.43
CA PRO A 26 -5.85 16.48 7.30
C PRO A 26 -7.24 16.40 6.63
N PRO A 27 -8.13 15.50 7.12
CA PRO A 27 -9.53 15.45 6.69
C PRO A 27 -10.23 16.78 6.91
N ALA A 28 -11.21 17.08 6.06
CA ALA A 28 -12.08 18.21 6.31
C ALA A 28 -12.85 17.96 7.62
N GLN A 29 -13.19 19.02 8.36
CA GLN A 29 -13.99 18.88 9.59
C GLN A 29 -15.32 18.18 9.25
N GLY A 30 -15.67 17.15 10.03
CA GLY A 30 -16.85 16.32 9.81
C GLY A 30 -16.69 15.22 8.75
N GLN A 31 -15.54 15.11 8.07
CA GLN A 31 -15.30 14.04 7.11
C GLN A 31 -14.93 12.74 7.86
N ALA A 32 -15.79 11.73 7.75
CA ALA A 32 -15.53 10.40 8.30
C ALA A 32 -14.27 9.78 7.67
N GLY A 33 -13.51 8.98 8.43
CA GLY A 33 -12.34 8.26 7.89
C GLY A 33 -11.00 8.98 8.09
N SER A 34 -10.83 9.72 9.19
CA SER A 34 -9.50 10.20 9.62
C SER A 34 -8.51 9.05 9.83
N ALA A 35 -8.97 7.94 10.41
CA ALA A 35 -8.18 6.72 10.58
C ALA A 35 -7.72 6.11 9.25
N VAL A 36 -8.49 6.26 8.17
CA VAL A 36 -8.14 5.76 6.83
C VAL A 36 -6.86 6.41 6.35
N ARG A 37 -6.62 7.70 6.61
CA ARG A 37 -5.36 8.37 6.25
C ARG A 37 -4.13 7.72 6.88
N MET A 38 -4.27 7.16 8.08
CA MET A 38 -3.15 6.49 8.75
C MET A 38 -2.73 5.21 8.03
N LEU A 39 -3.60 4.62 7.19
CA LEU A 39 -3.22 3.52 6.31
C LEU A 39 -2.06 3.94 5.40
N GLY A 40 -1.88 5.22 5.09
CA GLY A 40 -0.70 5.73 4.37
C GLY A 40 0.64 5.28 4.95
N LEU A 41 0.72 5.07 6.27
CA LEU A 41 1.92 4.54 6.94
C LEU A 41 2.24 3.10 6.53
N LEU A 42 1.23 2.30 6.16
CA LEU A 42 1.43 0.94 5.65
C LEU A 42 2.22 0.92 4.33
N GLY A 43 2.28 2.04 3.62
CA GLY A 43 3.13 2.21 2.44
C GLY A 43 4.61 1.92 2.72
N LEU A 44 5.09 2.25 3.94
CA LEU A 44 6.44 1.93 4.37
C LEU A 44 6.69 0.43 4.51
N GLY A 45 5.63 -0.36 4.75
CA GLY A 45 5.69 -1.81 4.77
C GLY A 45 6.13 -2.41 3.43
N GLY A 46 5.98 -1.67 2.32
CA GLY A 46 6.49 -2.10 1.02
C GLY A 46 8.01 -2.24 0.95
N LEU A 47 8.73 -1.58 1.86
CA LEU A 47 10.19 -1.74 1.98
C LEU A 47 10.58 -3.15 2.42
N ALA A 48 9.67 -3.92 3.06
CA ALA A 48 9.92 -5.32 3.41
C ALA A 48 10.28 -6.18 2.18
N GLY A 49 9.87 -5.75 0.97
CA GLY A 49 10.23 -6.39 -0.29
C GLY A 49 11.73 -6.42 -0.61
N PHE A 50 12.56 -5.62 0.07
CA PHE A 50 14.02 -5.71 -0.05
C PHE A 50 14.62 -6.93 0.66
N TRP A 51 13.90 -7.51 1.63
CA TRP A 51 14.36 -8.65 2.42
C TRP A 51 13.55 -9.92 2.16
N ILE A 52 12.29 -9.79 1.77
CA ILE A 52 11.38 -10.90 1.53
C ILE A 52 10.75 -10.74 0.15
N ASP A 53 11.04 -11.69 -0.75
CA ASP A 53 10.50 -11.70 -2.10
C ASP A 53 8.97 -11.65 -2.09
N GLY A 54 8.41 -10.71 -2.85
CA GLY A 54 6.96 -10.50 -2.97
C GLY A 54 6.28 -9.84 -1.76
N ALA A 55 6.92 -9.74 -0.60
CA ALA A 55 6.36 -9.05 0.58
C ALA A 55 6.16 -7.55 0.33
N GLY A 56 6.93 -6.97 -0.60
CA GLY A 56 6.80 -5.57 -0.98
C GLY A 56 5.38 -5.20 -1.42
N ALA A 57 4.62 -6.12 -2.05
CA ALA A 57 3.23 -5.88 -2.43
C ALA A 57 2.33 -5.46 -1.26
N LEU A 58 2.68 -5.81 -0.02
CA LEU A 58 1.95 -5.39 1.19
C LEU A 58 1.91 -3.86 1.30
N GLY A 59 2.97 -3.19 0.84
CA GLY A 59 3.06 -1.73 0.81
C GLY A 59 1.90 -1.07 0.08
N ALA A 60 1.29 -1.73 -0.90
CA ALA A 60 0.14 -1.19 -1.63
C ALA A 60 -0.99 -0.75 -0.69
N ALA A 61 -1.17 -1.39 0.48
CA ALA A 61 -2.15 -0.98 1.49
C ALA A 61 -2.02 0.50 1.90
N GLY A 62 -0.80 1.05 1.81
CA GLY A 62 -0.52 2.48 1.95
C GLY A 62 -1.42 3.38 1.13
N ALA A 63 -1.65 3.01 -0.13
CA ALA A 63 -2.39 3.82 -1.08
C ALA A 63 -3.88 3.95 -0.70
N LEU A 64 -4.44 2.97 0.02
CA LEU A 64 -5.82 3.02 0.53
C LEU A 64 -6.07 4.24 1.44
N GLY A 65 -5.00 4.79 2.04
CA GLY A 65 -5.09 6.03 2.83
C GLY A 65 -5.50 7.27 2.04
N LEU A 66 -5.45 7.22 0.70
CA LEU A 66 -5.92 8.28 -0.18
C LEU A 66 -7.41 8.18 -0.53
N TRP A 67 -8.11 7.09 -0.18
CA TRP A 67 -9.49 6.84 -0.63
C TRP A 67 -10.44 8.02 -0.40
N ASN A 68 -10.32 8.63 0.78
CA ASN A 68 -11.15 9.75 1.22
C ASN A 68 -10.45 11.12 1.04
N HIS A 69 -9.43 11.20 0.18
CA HIS A 69 -8.75 12.45 -0.07
C HIS A 69 -9.69 13.42 -0.80
N GLN A 70 -9.72 14.68 -0.37
CA GLN A 70 -10.59 15.72 -0.95
C GLN A 70 -10.25 16.04 -2.42
N ASN A 71 -9.07 15.65 -2.87
CA ASN A 71 -8.65 15.82 -4.25
C ASN A 71 -8.93 14.51 -5.01
N PRO A 72 -9.86 14.50 -5.98
CA PRO A 72 -10.23 13.27 -6.70
C PRO A 72 -9.08 12.69 -7.52
N LYS A 73 -8.06 13.50 -7.88
CA LYS A 73 -6.85 12.99 -8.53
C LYS A 73 -6.01 12.15 -7.57
N LEU A 74 -5.96 12.52 -6.29
CA LEU A 74 -5.27 11.76 -5.26
C LEU A 74 -6.09 10.54 -4.83
N ALA A 75 -7.41 10.68 -4.71
CA ALA A 75 -8.27 9.55 -4.33
C ALA A 75 -8.19 8.35 -5.29
N ARG A 76 -7.97 8.59 -6.59
CA ARG A 76 -7.77 7.51 -7.58
C ARG A 76 -6.57 6.62 -7.29
N TRP A 77 -5.55 7.14 -6.62
CA TRP A 77 -4.39 6.34 -6.22
C TRP A 77 -4.72 5.33 -5.12
N ALA A 78 -5.89 5.39 -4.48
CA ALA A 78 -6.31 4.36 -3.54
C ALA A 78 -6.61 3.01 -4.20
N TRP A 79 -7.01 3.01 -5.47
CA TRP A 79 -7.40 1.80 -6.20
C TRP A 79 -6.30 0.72 -6.26
N PRO A 80 -5.04 1.01 -6.64
CA PRO A 80 -3.96 0.03 -6.59
C PRO A 80 -3.68 -0.50 -5.17
N GLY A 81 -4.17 0.15 -4.13
CA GLY A 81 -3.97 -0.31 -2.76
C GLY A 81 -4.60 -1.66 -2.46
N TRP A 82 -5.58 -2.10 -3.24
CA TRP A 82 -6.19 -3.44 -3.14
C TRP A 82 -5.27 -4.59 -3.55
N VAL A 83 -4.08 -4.31 -4.08
CA VAL A 83 -3.07 -5.33 -4.42
C VAL A 83 -2.37 -5.90 -3.17
N PHE A 84 -2.53 -5.25 -2.01
CA PHE A 84 -1.85 -5.64 -0.76
C PHE A 84 -2.00 -7.12 -0.32
N PRO A 85 -3.10 -7.85 -0.60
CA PRO A 85 -3.21 -9.25 -0.20
C PRO A 85 -2.15 -10.15 -0.84
N ILE A 86 -1.60 -9.77 -2.00
CA ILE A 86 -0.49 -10.50 -2.63
C ILE A 86 0.73 -10.49 -1.69
N GLY A 87 1.06 -9.34 -1.09
CA GLY A 87 2.18 -9.25 -0.16
C GLY A 87 1.93 -10.00 1.14
N ALA A 88 0.68 -9.97 1.63
CA ALA A 88 0.30 -10.77 2.80
C ALA A 88 0.50 -12.27 2.55
N TYR A 89 0.15 -12.77 1.36
CA TYR A 89 0.41 -14.17 0.98
C TYR A 89 1.90 -14.52 1.03
N TYR A 90 2.78 -13.67 0.49
CA TYR A 90 4.24 -13.91 0.52
C TYR A 90 4.81 -13.87 1.94
N ILE A 91 4.32 -12.97 2.80
CA ILE A 91 4.73 -12.92 4.21
C ILE A 91 4.30 -14.20 4.93
N VAL A 92 3.05 -14.64 4.78
CA VAL A 92 2.58 -15.88 5.41
C VAL A 92 3.39 -17.08 4.92
N ARG A 93 3.67 -17.16 3.62
CA ARG A 93 4.53 -18.20 3.03
C ARG A 93 5.95 -18.18 3.60
N HIS A 94 6.53 -17.00 3.80
CA HIS A 94 7.87 -16.85 4.37
C HIS A 94 7.91 -17.26 5.86
N LEU A 95 6.88 -16.93 6.64
CA LEU A 95 6.79 -17.28 8.06
C LEU A 95 6.47 -18.76 8.32
N ALA A 96 5.88 -19.45 7.34
CA ALA A 96 5.52 -20.87 7.42
C ALA A 96 6.60 -21.82 6.86
N ALA A 97 7.70 -21.29 6.34
CA ALA A 97 8.84 -22.04 5.81
C ALA A 97 9.93 -22.18 6.87
#